data_AF-Q2GBH0-F1
#
_entry.id   AF-Q2GBH0-F1
#
_cell.length_a   1.000
_cell.length_b   1.000
_cell.length_c   1.000
_cell.angle_alpha   90.00
_cell.angle_beta   90.00
_cell.angle_gamma   90.00
#
_symmetry.space_group_name_H-M   'P 1'
#
loop_
_entity.id
_entity.type
_entity.pdbx_description
1 polymer ?
#
loop_
_entity_poly.entity_id
_entity_poly.type
_entity_poly.pdbx_seq_one_letter_code
_entity_poly.pdbx_strand_id
1 'polypeptide(L)'
;MAADWRALSGRQSASIDQRWFEVVNRSRAGAIEAIRSGIPDVRPRPWHEDRSGLETIFGLTAATHCFDEPPHSWAHLLEPQITRAFVHFLNEGDGQRRSARCLSFVRAALACSPRSRPIPQGWQPTGAVAEAEENRIDILVELTDGHRRFGAAIEAKFGHKLTSGQLEKAEDHVTDRKGRHWDAARSAFLVIAPLTQRIDRKLLARRPNWRAASWWAFLNRLEREIGQSDDCRDYRRFRRTVWYRSY
;
A
#
# COMPACT_ATOMS: atom_id res chain seq x y z
N MET A 1 22.85 15.46 -23.18
CA MET A 1 23.85 14.62 -22.48
C MET A 1 23.26 14.26 -21.13
N ALA A 2 23.01 12.97 -20.87
CA ALA A 2 22.49 12.51 -19.59
C ALA A 2 23.62 12.55 -18.55
N ALA A 3 23.42 13.26 -17.45
CA ALA A 3 24.36 13.26 -16.34
C ALA A 3 24.44 11.85 -15.76
N ASP A 4 25.64 11.26 -15.74
CA ASP A 4 25.88 9.98 -15.08
C ASP A 4 25.57 10.16 -13.59
N TRP A 5 24.57 9.44 -13.09
CA TRP A 5 24.16 9.49 -11.69
C TRP A 5 25.31 9.15 -10.73
N ARG A 6 26.35 8.46 -11.21
CA ARG A 6 27.58 8.20 -10.44
C ARG A 6 28.33 9.47 -10.08
N ALA A 7 28.19 10.55 -10.86
CA ALA A 7 28.77 11.85 -10.54
C ALA A 7 28.13 12.53 -9.32
N LEU A 8 26.95 12.06 -8.88
CA LEU A 8 26.25 12.58 -7.70
C LEU A 8 26.81 12.02 -6.38
N SER A 9 27.57 10.92 -6.42
CA SER A 9 28.23 10.38 -5.23
C SER A 9 29.73 10.67 -5.28
N GLY A 10 30.21 11.57 -4.42
CA GLY A 10 31.64 11.87 -4.27
C GLY A 10 32.49 10.72 -3.70
N ARG A 11 31.99 9.47 -3.68
CA ARG A 11 32.71 8.30 -3.19
C ARG A 11 33.20 7.46 -4.38
N GLN A 12 34.48 7.08 -4.34
CA GLN A 12 34.98 6.02 -5.21
C GLN A 12 34.20 4.73 -4.95
N SER A 13 33.53 4.21 -5.97
CA SER A 13 32.93 2.89 -5.92
C SER A 13 34.02 1.86 -5.65
N ALA A 14 33.91 1.08 -4.57
CA ALA A 14 34.72 -0.11 -4.42
C ALA A 14 34.51 -1.00 -5.67
N SER A 15 35.59 -1.56 -6.21
CA SER A 15 35.49 -2.45 -7.36
C SER A 15 34.63 -3.65 -6.97
N ILE A 16 33.42 -3.73 -7.51
CA ILE A 16 32.57 -4.91 -7.34
C ILE A 16 33.24 -6.04 -8.11
N ASP A 17 33.68 -7.08 -7.40
CA ASP A 17 34.24 -8.27 -8.03
C ASP A 17 33.19 -8.88 -8.99
N GLN A 18 33.58 -9.05 -10.24
CA GLN A 18 32.74 -9.50 -11.34
C GLN A 18 32.10 -10.87 -11.06
N ARG A 19 32.73 -11.69 -10.22
CA ARG A 19 32.20 -12.98 -9.76
C ARG A 19 30.86 -12.86 -9.03
N TRP A 20 30.57 -11.73 -8.39
CA TRP A 20 29.28 -11.50 -7.73
C TRP A 20 28.11 -11.36 -8.72
N PHE A 21 28.36 -10.80 -9.90
CA PHE A 21 27.35 -10.72 -10.96
C PHE A 21 27.02 -12.11 -11.53
N GLU A 22 28.02 -13.00 -11.59
CA GLU A 22 27.80 -14.39 -12.03
C GLU A 22 26.94 -15.18 -11.04
N VAL A 23 27.08 -14.94 -9.74
CA VAL A 23 26.26 -15.61 -8.70
C VAL A 23 24.82 -15.10 -8.71
N VAL A 24 24.63 -13.78 -8.82
CA VAL A 24 23.28 -13.17 -8.88
C VAL A 24 22.54 -13.59 -10.15
N ASN A 25 23.24 -13.77 -11.27
CA ASN A 25 22.64 -14.15 -12.56
C ASN A 25 22.32 -15.65 -12.70
N ARG A 26 22.84 -16.53 -11.81
CA ARG A 26 22.59 -17.99 -11.92
C ARG A 26 21.21 -18.42 -11.43
N SER A 27 20.71 -17.84 -10.33
CA SER A 27 19.33 -18.03 -9.87
C SER A 27 18.96 -17.06 -8.75
N ARG A 28 17.66 -16.80 -8.58
CA ARG A 28 17.14 -15.99 -7.45
C ARG A 28 17.51 -16.58 -6.07
N ALA A 29 17.61 -17.91 -5.97
CA ALA A 29 18.02 -18.58 -4.73
C ALA A 29 19.52 -18.36 -4.45
N GLY A 30 20.37 -18.51 -5.47
CA GLY A 30 21.82 -18.25 -5.35
C GLY A 30 22.14 -16.79 -5.05
N ALA A 31 21.36 -15.84 -5.59
CA ALA A 31 21.48 -14.43 -5.24
C ALA A 31 21.19 -14.15 -3.74
N ILE A 32 20.16 -14.79 -3.17
CA ILE A 32 19.82 -14.63 -1.75
C ILE A 32 20.86 -15.29 -0.85
N GLU A 33 21.36 -16.46 -1.23
CA GLU A 33 22.41 -17.16 -0.48
C GLU A 33 23.73 -16.37 -0.49
N ALA A 34 24.10 -15.79 -1.62
CA ALA A 34 25.27 -14.92 -1.77
C ALA A 34 25.19 -13.65 -0.90
N ILE A 35 24.01 -13.02 -0.84
CA ILE A 35 23.75 -11.87 0.04
C ILE A 35 23.90 -12.29 1.52
N ARG A 36 23.38 -13.46 1.89
CA ARG A 36 23.47 -14.01 3.25
C ARG A 36 24.87 -14.44 3.64
N SER A 37 25.66 -14.95 2.70
CA SER A 37 27.05 -15.38 2.93
C SER A 37 28.05 -14.21 2.99
N GLY A 38 27.56 -12.97 2.98
CA GLY A 38 28.40 -11.79 3.14
C GLY A 38 29.15 -11.44 1.87
N ILE A 39 28.44 -10.82 0.91
CA ILE A 39 29.11 -9.93 -0.03
C ILE A 39 29.98 -8.98 0.81
N PRO A 40 31.30 -8.92 0.60
CA PRO A 40 32.19 -8.16 1.46
C PRO A 40 31.78 -6.69 1.43
N ASP A 41 31.30 -6.24 2.60
CA ASP A 41 31.09 -4.85 2.97
C ASP A 41 30.09 -4.03 2.14
N VAL A 42 28.96 -4.62 1.71
CA VAL A 42 27.71 -3.82 1.73
C VAL A 42 27.26 -3.77 3.18
N ARG A 43 27.95 -2.99 4.02
CA ARG A 43 27.39 -2.65 5.33
C ARG A 43 26.01 -2.08 5.05
N PRO A 44 24.94 -2.56 5.70
CA PRO A 44 23.67 -1.86 5.66
C PRO A 44 23.99 -0.46 6.18
N ARG A 45 24.09 0.53 5.29
CA ARG A 45 24.11 1.90 5.75
C ARG A 45 22.81 2.09 6.47
N PRO A 46 22.83 2.62 7.70
CA PRO A 46 21.59 2.98 8.33
C PRO A 46 20.84 3.91 7.38
N TRP A 47 19.58 3.61 7.09
CA TRP A 47 18.78 4.36 6.10
C TRP A 47 18.72 5.87 6.41
N HIS A 48 19.03 6.27 7.64
CA HIS A 48 19.15 7.65 8.07
C HIS A 48 20.38 8.40 7.52
N GLU A 49 21.36 7.73 6.90
CA GLU A 49 22.51 8.38 6.25
C GLU A 49 22.21 8.84 4.81
N ASP A 50 21.29 8.15 4.11
CA ASP A 50 20.82 8.51 2.76
C ASP A 50 19.44 9.19 2.80
N ARG A 51 19.07 9.70 3.99
CA ARG A 51 17.75 10.24 4.33
C ARG A 51 17.34 11.35 3.36
N SER A 52 18.18 12.35 3.10
CA SER A 52 17.83 13.54 2.31
C SER A 52 17.38 13.26 0.86
N GLY A 53 18.00 12.29 0.19
CA GLY A 53 17.62 11.89 -1.16
C GLY A 53 16.31 11.09 -1.19
N LEU A 54 16.14 10.17 -0.25
CA LEU A 54 14.92 9.37 -0.11
C LEU A 54 13.75 10.23 0.42
N GLU A 55 14.03 11.22 1.26
CA GLU A 55 13.07 12.18 1.82
C GLU A 55 12.31 12.93 0.74
N THR A 56 13.03 13.53 -0.21
CA THR A 56 12.42 14.33 -1.27
C THR A 56 11.45 13.50 -2.11
N ILE A 57 11.75 12.21 -2.28
CA ILE A 57 10.97 11.30 -3.12
C ILE A 57 9.83 10.65 -2.35
N PHE A 58 10.05 10.30 -1.08
CA PHE A 58 9.16 9.43 -0.30
C PHE A 58 8.45 10.13 0.86
N GLY A 59 8.92 11.28 1.34
CA GLY A 59 8.31 12.01 2.46
C GLY A 59 8.65 11.42 3.84
N LEU A 60 9.81 10.79 3.98
CA LEU A 60 10.22 9.98 5.15
C LEU A 60 10.56 10.79 6.41
N THR A 61 10.49 12.12 6.39
CA THR A 61 10.84 13.00 7.54
C THR A 61 9.68 13.39 8.42
N ALA A 62 8.45 13.16 7.98
CA ALA A 62 7.32 13.40 8.87
C ALA A 62 7.52 12.52 10.11
N ALA A 63 7.59 13.13 11.30
CA ALA A 63 7.70 12.40 12.56
C ALA A 63 6.55 11.39 12.77
N THR A 64 5.51 11.49 11.94
CA THR A 64 4.32 10.66 11.82
C THR A 64 4.43 9.54 10.79
N HIS A 65 5.53 9.45 10.05
CA HIS A 65 5.71 8.41 9.07
C HIS A 65 5.88 7.06 9.78
N CYS A 66 5.30 6.00 9.23
CA CYS A 66 5.43 4.66 9.81
C CYS A 66 6.89 4.16 9.94
N PHE A 67 7.86 4.80 9.27
CA PHE A 67 9.28 4.38 9.32
C PHE A 67 10.00 4.87 10.57
N ASP A 68 9.40 5.79 11.32
CA ASP A 68 9.88 6.19 12.64
C ASP A 68 9.51 5.18 13.75
N GLU A 69 8.64 4.20 13.46
CA GLU A 69 8.33 3.11 14.38
C GLU A 69 9.03 1.81 13.94
N PRO A 70 9.54 0.98 14.87
CA PRO A 70 10.06 -0.34 14.54
C PRO A 70 8.91 -1.31 14.23
N PRO A 71 8.98 -2.14 13.17
CA PRO A 71 7.95 -3.14 12.90
C PRO A 71 7.81 -4.14 14.07
N HIS A 72 6.67 -4.83 14.14
CA HIS A 72 6.53 -6.02 14.97
C HIS A 72 7.29 -7.18 14.29
N SER A 73 8.60 -7.26 14.50
CA SER A 73 9.48 -8.27 13.90
C SER A 73 9.08 -9.71 14.22
N TRP A 74 8.40 -9.93 15.35
CA TRP A 74 7.88 -11.23 15.78
C TRP A 74 6.51 -11.57 15.14
N ALA A 75 5.80 -10.61 14.56
CA ALA A 75 4.44 -10.80 14.10
C ALA A 75 4.41 -11.31 12.64
N HIS A 76 3.98 -12.56 12.48
CA HIS A 76 3.72 -13.16 11.17
C HIS A 76 2.24 -13.11 10.82
N LEU A 77 1.74 -11.90 10.56
CA LEU A 77 0.32 -11.68 10.26
C LEU A 77 -0.08 -12.36 8.93
N LEU A 78 -1.21 -13.05 8.97
CA LEU A 78 -1.92 -13.59 7.81
C LEU A 78 -2.74 -12.50 7.13
N GLU A 79 -3.10 -12.72 5.87
CA GLU A 79 -3.89 -11.78 5.05
C GLU A 79 -5.17 -11.29 5.76
N PRO A 80 -6.03 -12.15 6.34
CA PRO A 80 -7.21 -11.70 7.08
C PRO A 80 -6.88 -10.89 8.35
N GLN A 81 -5.73 -11.12 8.97
CA GLN A 81 -5.31 -10.36 10.15
C GLN A 81 -4.87 -8.95 9.75
N ILE A 82 -4.18 -8.81 8.61
CA ILE A 82 -3.77 -7.52 8.07
C ILE A 82 -5.00 -6.70 7.67
N THR A 83 -5.94 -7.30 6.94
CA THR A 83 -7.12 -6.60 6.42
C THR A 83 -8.05 -6.15 7.56
N ARG A 84 -8.30 -7.04 8.53
CA ARG A 84 -9.06 -6.70 9.75
C ARG A 84 -8.35 -5.67 10.61
N ALA A 85 -7.02 -5.69 10.70
CA ALA A 85 -6.28 -4.69 11.46
C ALA A 85 -6.37 -3.29 10.80
N PHE A 86 -6.32 -3.19 9.48
CA PHE A 86 -6.62 -1.92 8.79
C PHE A 86 -8.00 -1.40 9.19
N VAL A 87 -9.03 -2.23 9.04
CA VAL A 87 -10.40 -1.86 9.39
C VAL A 87 -10.57 -1.51 10.86
N HIS A 88 -9.88 -2.22 11.76
CA HIS A 88 -9.84 -1.89 13.18
C HIS A 88 -9.32 -0.47 13.41
N PHE A 89 -8.15 -0.12 12.86
CA PHE A 89 -7.60 1.22 13.02
C PHE A 89 -8.44 2.31 12.34
N LEU A 90 -9.08 2.02 11.21
CA LEU A 90 -10.01 2.95 10.57
C LEU A 90 -11.23 3.26 11.46
N ASN A 91 -11.67 2.29 12.27
CA ASN A 91 -12.81 2.42 13.17
C ASN A 91 -12.45 2.80 14.61
N GLU A 92 -11.17 3.01 14.93
CA GLU A 92 -10.71 3.38 16.26
C GLU A 92 -10.75 4.90 16.47
N GLY A 93 -11.16 5.33 17.68
CA GLY A 93 -11.20 6.74 18.09
C GLY A 93 -12.59 7.37 17.95
N ASP A 94 -12.63 8.71 18.05
CA ASP A 94 -13.88 9.47 17.92
C ASP A 94 -14.38 9.54 16.46
N GLY A 95 -15.58 10.11 16.25
CA GLY A 95 -16.18 10.24 14.92
C GLY A 95 -15.31 11.02 13.93
N GLN A 96 -14.62 12.07 14.40
CA GLN A 96 -13.78 12.91 13.55
C GLN A 96 -12.53 12.15 13.08
N ARG A 97 -11.82 11.49 14.00
CA ARG A 97 -10.64 10.69 13.69
C ARG A 97 -10.96 9.54 12.75
N ARG A 98 -12.05 8.80 13.00
CA ARG A 98 -12.49 7.69 12.12
C ARG A 98 -12.79 8.19 10.72
N SER A 99 -13.54 9.30 10.62
CA SER A 99 -13.87 9.94 9.34
C SER A 99 -12.61 10.38 8.58
N ALA A 100 -11.67 11.04 9.26
CA ALA A 100 -10.41 11.48 8.67
C ALA A 100 -9.55 10.31 8.19
N ARG A 101 -9.39 9.25 9.01
CA ARG A 101 -8.67 8.02 8.63
C ARG A 101 -9.27 7.36 7.39
N CYS A 102 -10.60 7.20 7.35
CA CYS A 102 -11.31 6.65 6.20
C CYS A 102 -11.12 7.53 4.95
N LEU A 103 -11.20 8.85 5.09
CA LEU A 103 -10.96 9.78 3.98
C LEU A 103 -9.53 9.66 3.44
N SER A 104 -8.51 9.65 4.31
CA SER A 104 -7.11 9.48 3.91
C SER A 104 -6.88 8.13 3.22
N PHE A 105 -7.50 7.06 3.73
CA PHE A 105 -7.43 5.73 3.14
C PHE A 105 -8.03 5.69 1.73
N VAL A 106 -9.21 6.28 1.53
CA VAL A 106 -9.86 6.33 0.21
C VAL A 106 -9.08 7.24 -0.74
N ARG A 107 -8.54 8.38 -0.29
CA ARG A 107 -7.66 9.23 -1.12
C ARG A 107 -6.42 8.47 -1.59
N ALA A 108 -5.77 7.72 -0.69
CA ALA A 108 -4.64 6.89 -1.02
C ALA A 108 -5.00 5.80 -2.04
N ALA A 109 -6.16 5.16 -1.89
CA ALA A 109 -6.66 4.16 -2.84
C ALA A 109 -6.97 4.77 -4.22
N LEU A 110 -7.64 5.92 -4.27
CA LEU A 110 -7.95 6.65 -5.51
C LEU A 110 -6.67 7.07 -6.24
N ALA A 111 -5.63 7.50 -5.52
CA ALA A 111 -4.33 7.82 -6.10
C ALA A 111 -3.64 6.60 -6.75
N CYS A 112 -4.03 5.38 -6.38
CA CYS A 112 -3.61 4.13 -7.02
C CYS A 112 -4.57 3.65 -8.12
N SER A 113 -5.71 4.32 -8.32
CA SER A 113 -6.73 4.01 -9.32
C SER A 113 -6.89 5.16 -10.32
N PRO A 114 -6.06 5.25 -11.37
CA PRO A 114 -6.01 6.42 -12.25
C PRO A 114 -7.27 6.70 -13.08
N ARG A 115 -8.26 5.81 -13.10
CA ARG A 115 -9.56 6.06 -13.74
C ARG A 115 -10.57 6.73 -12.81
N SER A 116 -10.30 6.73 -11.51
CA SER A 116 -11.22 7.27 -10.51
C SER A 116 -10.99 8.77 -10.36
N ARG A 117 -12.08 9.52 -10.16
CA ARG A 117 -12.02 10.96 -9.93
C ARG A 117 -11.41 11.21 -8.55
N PRO A 118 -10.43 12.12 -8.42
CA PRO A 118 -9.89 12.47 -7.11
C PRO A 118 -10.95 13.17 -6.26
N ILE A 119 -10.84 13.04 -4.94
CA ILE A 119 -11.65 13.80 -4.00
C ILE A 119 -11.08 15.23 -3.92
N PRO A 120 -11.90 16.28 -4.10
CA PRO A 120 -11.42 17.65 -3.99
C PRO A 120 -10.75 17.93 -2.64
N GLN A 121 -9.72 18.78 -2.66
CA GLN A 121 -9.09 19.26 -1.43
C GLN A 121 -10.14 19.99 -0.56
N GLY A 122 -10.11 19.75 0.76
CA GLY A 122 -11.05 20.34 1.70
C GLY A 122 -12.44 19.68 1.75
N TRP A 123 -12.77 18.76 0.84
CA TRP A 123 -14.00 17.97 0.96
C TRP A 123 -13.96 17.07 2.19
N GLN A 124 -15.09 16.98 2.89
CA GLN A 124 -15.29 16.13 4.07
C GLN A 124 -16.53 15.26 3.89
N PRO A 125 -16.49 13.98 4.27
CA PRO A 125 -17.66 13.11 4.23
C PRO A 125 -18.66 13.48 5.34
N THR A 126 -19.94 13.30 5.08
CA THR A 126 -21.00 13.35 6.10
C THR A 126 -21.12 12.02 6.85
N GLY A 127 -20.59 10.94 6.28
CA GLY A 127 -20.50 9.63 6.93
C GLY A 127 -19.37 8.78 6.36
N ALA A 128 -18.78 7.94 7.21
CA ALA A 128 -17.71 7.02 6.85
C ALA A 128 -17.91 5.67 7.57
N VAL A 129 -17.73 4.57 6.84
CA VAL A 129 -17.82 3.19 7.37
C VAL A 129 -16.64 2.39 6.82
N ALA A 130 -15.99 1.60 7.68
CA ALA A 130 -14.97 0.65 7.27
C ALA A 130 -15.32 -0.76 7.75
N GLU A 131 -15.25 -1.75 6.87
CA GLU A 131 -15.64 -3.13 7.13
C GLU A 131 -14.62 -4.10 6.51
N ALA A 132 -14.36 -5.21 7.19
CA ALA A 132 -13.47 -6.27 6.72
C ALA A 132 -14.28 -7.51 6.38
N GLU A 133 -13.88 -8.21 5.32
CA GLU A 133 -14.50 -9.47 4.86
C GLU A 133 -15.99 -9.34 4.49
N GLU A 134 -16.49 -8.12 4.24
CA GLU A 134 -17.90 -7.87 3.90
C GLU A 134 -18.19 -8.34 2.49
N ASN A 135 -19.13 -9.28 2.33
CA ASN A 135 -19.39 -9.94 1.05
C ASN A 135 -18.11 -10.45 0.34
N ARG A 136 -17.12 -10.89 1.15
CA ARG A 136 -15.79 -11.35 0.73
C ARG A 136 -14.87 -10.27 0.14
N ILE A 137 -15.14 -9.00 0.42
CA ILE A 137 -14.23 -7.91 0.15
C ILE A 137 -13.31 -7.77 1.37
N ASP A 138 -12.00 -7.93 1.17
CA ASP A 138 -11.04 -7.96 2.27
C ASP A 138 -11.05 -6.67 3.10
N ILE A 139 -11.09 -5.51 2.43
CA ILE A 139 -11.27 -4.20 3.07
C ILE A 139 -12.25 -3.37 2.24
N LEU A 140 -13.32 -2.91 2.88
CA LEU A 140 -14.30 -2.01 2.31
C LEU A 140 -14.34 -0.72 3.12
N VAL A 141 -14.16 0.43 2.47
CA VAL A 141 -14.30 1.74 3.11
C VAL A 141 -15.27 2.58 2.31
N GLU A 142 -16.42 2.89 2.89
CA GLU A 142 -17.48 3.71 2.32
C GLU A 142 -17.41 5.14 2.84
N LEU A 143 -17.57 6.12 1.96
CA LEU A 143 -17.78 7.53 2.25
C LEU A 143 -19.12 7.97 1.64
N THR A 144 -19.77 8.93 2.28
CA THR A 144 -20.97 9.57 1.72
C THR A 144 -20.94 11.10 1.87
N ASP A 145 -21.55 11.79 0.90
CA ASP A 145 -21.89 13.22 0.98
C ASP A 145 -23.36 13.44 1.40
N GLY A 146 -24.06 12.39 1.85
CA GLY A 146 -25.49 12.42 2.18
C GLY A 146 -26.41 12.10 0.99
N HIS A 147 -25.89 12.13 -0.24
CA HIS A 147 -26.65 11.81 -1.45
C HIS A 147 -26.08 10.62 -2.21
N ARG A 148 -24.74 10.57 -2.34
CA ARG A 148 -24.01 9.51 -3.03
C ARG A 148 -23.09 8.81 -2.07
N ARG A 149 -22.87 7.52 -2.34
CA ARG A 149 -21.88 6.68 -1.67
C ARG A 149 -20.77 6.37 -2.65
N PHE A 150 -19.54 6.30 -2.17
CA PHE A 150 -18.37 5.91 -2.94
C PHE A 150 -17.27 5.53 -1.97
N GLY A 151 -16.17 4.95 -2.43
CA GLY A 151 -15.16 4.51 -1.48
C GLY A 151 -14.02 3.73 -2.07
N ALA A 152 -13.44 2.86 -1.24
CA ALA A 152 -12.41 1.92 -1.64
C ALA A 152 -12.88 0.49 -1.36
N ALA A 153 -12.90 -0.36 -2.39
CA ALA A 153 -13.03 -1.80 -2.28
C ALA A 153 -11.66 -2.42 -2.59
N ILE A 154 -11.07 -3.12 -1.63
CA ILE A 154 -9.73 -3.67 -1.72
C ILE A 154 -9.76 -5.18 -1.53
N GLU A 155 -9.10 -5.85 -2.46
CA GLU A 155 -8.73 -7.26 -2.40
C GLU A 155 -7.22 -7.34 -2.14
N ALA A 156 -6.82 -7.73 -0.94
CA ALA A 156 -5.45 -7.88 -0.51
C ALA A 156 -4.90 -9.25 -0.89
N LYS A 157 -3.66 -9.34 -1.37
CA LYS A 157 -3.01 -10.62 -1.74
C LYS A 157 -1.58 -10.67 -1.26
N PHE A 158 -1.24 -11.60 -0.37
CA PHE A 158 0.14 -11.80 0.13
C PHE A 158 0.83 -13.05 -0.45
N GLY A 159 0.16 -13.80 -1.32
CA GLY A 159 0.71 -15.01 -1.94
C GLY A 159 -0.33 -15.85 -2.67
N HIS A 160 -1.62 -15.65 -2.38
CA HIS A 160 -2.71 -16.32 -3.07
C HIS A 160 -2.97 -15.73 -4.45
N LYS A 161 -3.45 -16.59 -5.35
CA LYS A 161 -3.92 -16.17 -6.68
C LYS A 161 -5.35 -15.65 -6.56
N LEU A 162 -5.65 -14.62 -7.35
CA LEU A 162 -7.01 -14.17 -7.54
C LEU A 162 -7.86 -15.28 -8.17
N THR A 163 -9.02 -15.57 -7.59
CA THR A 163 -9.93 -16.59 -8.13
C THR A 163 -10.92 -15.95 -9.11
N SER A 164 -11.30 -16.70 -10.15
CA SER A 164 -12.29 -16.25 -11.13
C SER A 164 -13.62 -15.90 -10.45
N GLY A 165 -14.25 -14.80 -10.86
CA GLY A 165 -15.54 -14.34 -10.34
C GLY A 165 -15.50 -13.63 -8.99
N GLN A 166 -14.35 -13.57 -8.30
CA GLN A 166 -14.25 -12.89 -7.01
C GLN A 166 -14.45 -11.36 -7.15
N LEU A 167 -13.75 -10.74 -8.11
CA LEU A 167 -13.84 -9.30 -8.35
C LEU A 167 -15.23 -8.86 -8.83
N GLU A 168 -15.92 -9.73 -9.57
CA GLU A 168 -17.29 -9.49 -10.04
C GLU A 168 -18.25 -9.37 -8.86
N LYS A 169 -18.26 -10.38 -7.97
CA LYS A 169 -19.13 -10.37 -6.79
C LYS A 169 -18.87 -9.16 -5.89
N ALA A 170 -17.60 -8.81 -5.71
CA ALA A 170 -17.19 -7.65 -4.93
C ALA A 170 -17.66 -6.33 -5.57
N GLU A 171 -17.51 -6.18 -6.89
CA GLU A 171 -17.94 -5.00 -7.63
C GLU A 171 -19.46 -4.85 -7.65
N ASP A 172 -20.18 -5.95 -7.91
CA ASP A 172 -21.64 -5.97 -7.93
C ASP A 172 -22.21 -5.62 -6.55
N HIS A 173 -21.63 -6.16 -5.46
CA HIS A 173 -22.07 -5.86 -4.10
C HIS A 173 -22.08 -4.35 -3.80
N VAL A 174 -21.04 -3.62 -4.23
CA VAL A 174 -20.92 -2.20 -3.93
C VAL A 174 -21.62 -1.31 -4.96
N THR A 175 -21.73 -1.72 -6.22
CA THR A 175 -22.28 -0.88 -7.31
C THR A 175 -23.76 -1.10 -7.59
N ASP A 176 -24.32 -2.28 -7.27
CA ASP A 176 -25.73 -2.58 -7.52
C ASP A 176 -26.64 -1.60 -6.76
N ARG A 177 -27.73 -1.18 -7.41
CA ARG A 177 -28.81 -0.35 -6.84
C ARG A 177 -29.47 -1.01 -5.64
N LYS A 178 -29.52 -2.35 -5.59
CA LYS A 178 -30.04 -3.09 -4.44
C LYS A 178 -29.01 -3.26 -3.32
N GLY A 179 -27.74 -3.04 -3.62
CA GLY A 179 -26.64 -3.07 -2.67
C GLY A 179 -26.33 -1.68 -2.12
N ARG A 180 -25.05 -1.30 -2.15
CA ARG A 180 -24.60 0.00 -1.62
C ARG A 180 -24.75 1.17 -2.59
N HIS A 181 -24.98 0.87 -3.87
CA HIS A 181 -25.16 1.85 -4.93
C HIS A 181 -24.05 2.90 -5.03
N TRP A 182 -22.79 2.46 -5.01
CA TRP A 182 -21.63 3.33 -5.11
C TRP A 182 -21.50 4.00 -6.47
N ASP A 183 -21.07 5.26 -6.47
CA ASP A 183 -20.57 5.97 -7.65
C ASP A 183 -19.20 5.38 -8.02
N ALA A 184 -19.20 4.45 -8.97
CA ALA A 184 -18.00 3.75 -9.41
C ALA A 184 -16.92 4.71 -9.95
N ALA A 185 -17.31 5.84 -10.56
CA ALA A 185 -16.36 6.82 -11.09
C ALA A 185 -15.63 7.60 -9.97
N ARG A 186 -16.19 7.64 -8.76
CA ARG A 186 -15.58 8.22 -7.56
C ARG A 186 -14.97 7.16 -6.63
N SER A 187 -15.01 5.88 -7.01
CA SER A 187 -14.57 4.77 -6.16
C SER A 187 -13.27 4.14 -6.66
N ALA A 188 -12.48 3.60 -5.75
CA ALA A 188 -11.29 2.81 -6.03
C ALA A 188 -11.60 1.32 -5.87
N PHE A 189 -11.23 0.53 -6.87
CA PHE A 189 -11.31 -0.93 -6.84
C PHE A 189 -9.91 -1.49 -7.02
N LEU A 190 -9.28 -1.99 -5.95
CA LEU A 190 -7.86 -2.35 -5.97
C LEU A 190 -7.65 -3.81 -5.61
N VAL A 191 -6.84 -4.50 -6.40
CA VAL A 191 -6.15 -5.71 -5.98
C VAL A 191 -4.75 -5.30 -5.52
N ILE A 192 -4.48 -5.39 -4.22
CA ILE A 192 -3.20 -4.96 -3.64
C ILE A 192 -2.34 -6.18 -3.35
N ALA A 193 -1.11 -6.22 -3.90
CA ALA A 193 -0.18 -7.30 -3.66
C ALA A 193 1.27 -6.81 -3.54
N PRO A 194 2.18 -7.54 -2.88
CA PRO A 194 3.60 -7.20 -2.87
C PRO A 194 4.19 -7.03 -4.29
N LEU A 195 3.85 -7.97 -5.17
CA LEU A 195 4.31 -8.05 -6.57
C LEU A 195 3.11 -8.11 -7.51
N THR A 196 2.76 -6.98 -8.13
CA THR A 196 1.59 -6.86 -9.01
C THR A 196 1.70 -7.73 -10.26
N GLN A 197 2.91 -8.12 -10.68
CA GLN A 197 3.12 -9.00 -11.83
C GLN A 197 2.57 -10.42 -11.61
N ARG A 198 2.33 -10.81 -10.34
CA ARG A 198 1.73 -12.11 -10.00
C ARG A 198 0.20 -12.13 -10.12
N ILE A 199 -0.43 -10.96 -10.31
CA ILE A 199 -1.87 -10.86 -10.51
C ILE A 199 -2.20 -11.21 -11.96
N ASP A 200 -3.19 -12.07 -12.17
CA ASP A 200 -3.62 -12.48 -13.50
C ASP A 200 -4.23 -11.28 -14.26
N ARG A 201 -3.50 -10.83 -15.28
CA ARG A 201 -3.91 -9.70 -16.14
C ARG A 201 -5.20 -9.99 -16.90
N LYS A 202 -5.50 -11.25 -17.24
CA LYS A 202 -6.75 -11.60 -17.94
C LYS A 202 -7.95 -11.41 -17.04
N LEU A 203 -7.82 -11.74 -15.75
CA LEU A 203 -8.89 -11.52 -14.78
C LEU A 203 -9.15 -10.02 -14.58
N LEU A 204 -8.10 -9.20 -14.45
CA LEU A 204 -8.24 -7.74 -14.34
C LEU A 204 -8.77 -7.10 -15.63
N ALA A 205 -8.35 -7.57 -16.81
CA ALA A 205 -8.81 -7.00 -18.08
C ALA A 205 -10.32 -7.13 -18.29
N ARG A 206 -10.94 -8.18 -17.73
CA ARG A 206 -12.39 -8.39 -17.73
C ARG A 206 -13.15 -7.46 -16.77
N ARG A 207 -12.45 -6.78 -15.87
CA ARG A 207 -13.02 -5.91 -14.83
C ARG A 207 -12.37 -4.53 -14.90
N PRO A 208 -12.84 -3.65 -15.81
CA PRO A 208 -12.16 -2.40 -16.11
C PRO A 208 -12.10 -1.42 -14.94
N ASN A 209 -12.89 -1.59 -13.88
CA ASN A 209 -12.80 -0.77 -12.67
C ASN A 209 -11.65 -1.21 -11.75
N TRP A 210 -11.31 -2.50 -11.72
CA TRP A 210 -10.28 -3.05 -10.84
C TRP A 210 -8.85 -2.78 -11.32
N ARG A 211 -7.97 -2.41 -10.39
CA ARG A 211 -6.56 -2.14 -10.66
C ARG A 211 -5.64 -2.91 -9.74
N ALA A 212 -4.55 -3.41 -10.29
CA ALA A 212 -3.44 -3.89 -9.48
C ALA A 212 -2.66 -2.70 -8.90
N ALA A 213 -2.44 -2.70 -7.59
CA ALA A 213 -1.53 -1.79 -6.91
C ALA A 213 -0.57 -2.58 -6.02
N SER A 214 0.62 -2.04 -5.77
CA SER A 214 1.53 -2.65 -4.82
C SER A 214 1.26 -2.16 -3.39
N TRP A 215 1.55 -2.99 -2.38
CA TRP A 215 1.52 -2.53 -0.98
C TRP A 215 2.40 -1.30 -0.78
N TRP A 216 3.58 -1.27 -1.42
CA TRP A 216 4.44 -0.09 -1.43
C TRP A 216 3.71 1.16 -1.92
N ALA A 217 3.09 1.09 -3.10
CA ALA A 217 2.43 2.24 -3.70
C ALA A 217 1.27 2.74 -2.84
N PHE A 218 0.44 1.82 -2.34
CA PHE A 218 -0.69 2.16 -1.50
C PHE A 218 -0.26 2.78 -0.16
N LEU A 219 0.66 2.13 0.56
CA LEU A 219 1.11 2.62 1.87
C LEU A 219 1.85 3.95 1.73
N ASN A 220 2.71 4.13 0.71
CA ASN A 220 3.37 5.41 0.46
C ASN A 220 2.38 6.55 0.19
N ARG A 221 1.23 6.26 -0.45
CA ARG A 221 0.16 7.25 -0.61
C ARG A 221 -0.54 7.51 0.71
N LEU A 222 -0.82 6.47 1.49
CA LEU A 222 -1.48 6.59 2.79
C LEU A 222 -0.67 7.43 3.78
N GLU A 223 0.65 7.25 3.85
CA GLU A 223 1.53 8.06 4.72
C GLU A 223 1.50 9.56 4.38
N ARG A 224 1.18 9.93 3.13
CA ARG A 224 1.06 11.33 2.70
C ARG A 224 -0.32 11.92 2.97
N GLU A 225 -1.34 11.06 3.06
CA GLU A 225 -2.73 11.48 3.24
C GLU A 225 -3.15 11.49 4.70
N ILE A 226 -2.56 10.65 5.56
CA ILE A 226 -2.94 10.57 6.96
C ILE A 226 -2.37 11.76 7.75
N GLY A 227 -3.26 12.54 8.36
CA GLY A 227 -2.90 13.68 9.18
C GLY A 227 -2.28 13.25 10.52
N GLN A 228 -1.36 14.06 11.05
CA GLN A 228 -0.71 13.81 12.34
C GLN A 228 -1.70 13.63 13.50
N SER A 229 -2.77 14.44 13.53
CA SER A 229 -3.82 14.39 14.56
C SER A 229 -4.69 13.14 14.47
N ASP A 230 -4.73 12.53 13.30
CA ASP A 230 -5.63 11.44 12.96
C ASP A 230 -4.91 10.09 13.08
N ASP A 231 -3.58 10.08 13.11
CA ASP A 231 -2.78 8.89 13.28
C ASP A 231 -2.54 8.52 14.75
N CYS A 232 -2.01 7.32 15.00
CA CYS A 232 -1.53 6.93 16.32
C CYS A 232 -0.28 6.04 16.19
N ARG A 233 0.46 5.92 17.30
CA ARG A 233 1.69 5.12 17.35
C ARG A 233 1.48 3.68 16.90
N ASP A 234 0.41 3.04 17.37
CA ASP A 234 0.15 1.64 17.05
C ASP A 234 -0.25 1.45 15.58
N TYR A 235 -1.01 2.39 15.02
CA TYR A 235 -1.37 2.31 13.60
C TYR A 235 -0.14 2.51 12.70
N ARG A 236 0.74 3.47 13.02
CA ARG A 236 2.04 3.63 12.34
C ARG A 236 2.85 2.35 12.40
N ARG A 237 2.98 1.76 13.59
CA ARG A 237 3.73 0.53 13.80
C ARG A 237 3.15 -0.66 13.04
N PHE A 238 1.82 -0.75 12.98
CA PHE A 238 1.12 -1.74 12.17
C PHE A 238 1.42 -1.55 10.67
N ARG A 239 1.27 -0.34 10.12
CA ARG A 239 1.57 -0.07 8.71
C ARG A 239 3.03 -0.36 8.36
N ARG A 240 3.97 -0.05 9.26
CA ARG A 240 5.38 -0.44 9.14
C ARG A 240 5.55 -1.96 9.07
N THR A 241 4.81 -2.69 9.90
CA THR A 241 4.84 -4.16 9.93
C THR A 241 4.33 -4.74 8.61
N VAL A 242 3.22 -4.21 8.06
CA VAL A 242 2.71 -4.62 6.74
C VAL A 242 3.75 -4.36 5.65
N TRP A 243 4.41 -3.20 5.70
CA TRP A 243 5.45 -2.84 4.75
C TRP A 243 6.64 -3.81 4.81
N TYR A 244 7.18 -4.05 6.02
CA TYR A 244 8.28 -4.97 6.28
C TYR A 244 7.97 -6.42 5.88
N ARG A 245 6.70 -6.83 5.94
CA ARG A 245 6.26 -8.17 5.52
C ARG A 245 6.08 -8.29 4.01
N SER A 246 5.85 -7.17 3.33
CA SER A 246 5.62 -7.14 1.89
C SER A 246 6.91 -7.16 1.08
N TYR A 247 8.04 -6.71 1.65
CA TYR A 247 9.32 -6.52 0.96
C TYR A 247 10.49 -6.93 1.84
#